data_AF-A0A963JIG7-F1
#
_entry.id   AF-A0A963JIG7-F1
#
_cell.length_a   1.000
_cell.length_b   1.000
_cell.length_c   1.000
_cell.angle_alpha   90.00
_cell.angle_beta   90.00
_cell.angle_gamma   90.00
#
_symmetry.space_group_name_H-M   'P 1'
#
loop_
_entity.id
_entity.type
_entity.pdbx_description
1 polymer ?
#
loop_
_entity_poly.entity_id
_entity_poly.type
_entity_poly.pdbx_seq_one_letter_code
_entity_poly.pdbx_strand_id
1 'polypeptide(L)'
;MLAQLAWRNLLRHRRRSLITIAAVAIGVATLTFLWAFIDGINAQMVDNSTRYFTGDAHLHARGYQDDPGPERVMEDAGPVLDVARLDPAVVAATPRLEGTALASSGE
;
A
#
# COMPACT_ATOMS: atom_id res chain seq x y z
N MET A 1 -29.03 -10.96 40.56
CA MET A 1 -28.36 -11.72 41.64
C MET A 1 -27.14 -12.51 41.16
N LEU A 2 -27.18 -13.23 40.02
CA LEU A 2 -26.04 -14.03 39.52
C LEU A 2 -24.78 -13.21 39.17
N ALA A 3 -24.94 -12.06 38.50
CA ALA A 3 -23.80 -11.19 38.13
C ALA A 3 -23.03 -10.64 39.35
N GLN A 4 -23.74 -10.27 40.41
CA GLN A 4 -23.13 -9.80 41.67
C GLN A 4 -22.36 -10.91 42.39
N LEU A 5 -22.85 -12.15 42.32
CA LEU A 5 -22.17 -13.32 42.87
C LEU A 5 -20.88 -13.63 42.09
N ALA A 6 -20.96 -13.61 40.75
CA ALA A 6 -19.82 -13.82 39.86
C ALA A 6 -18.72 -12.76 40.07
N TRP A 7 -19.08 -11.48 40.19
CA TRP A 7 -18.15 -10.39 40.43
C TRP A 7 -17.43 -10.52 41.78
N ARG A 8 -18.16 -10.85 42.86
CA ARG A 8 -17.56 -11.13 44.18
C ARG A 8 -16.61 -12.33 44.12
N ASN A 9 -16.93 -13.35 43.31
CA ASN A 9 -16.10 -14.53 43.16
C ASN A 9 -14.79 -14.23 42.41
N LEU A 10 -14.86 -13.47 41.32
CA LEU A 10 -13.69 -12.98 40.58
C LEU A 10 -12.78 -12.11 41.46
N LEU A 11 -13.37 -11.23 42.28
CA LEU A 11 -12.64 -10.36 43.20
C LEU A 11 -12.00 -11.11 44.37
N ARG A 12 -12.50 -12.29 44.75
CA ARG A 12 -11.94 -13.12 45.82
C ARG A 12 -10.74 -13.96 45.34
N HIS A 13 -10.73 -14.34 44.06
CA HIS A 13 -9.65 -15.10 43.43
C HIS A 13 -8.95 -14.29 42.33
N ARG A 14 -8.43 -13.11 42.68
CA ARG A 14 -7.86 -12.12 41.73
C ARG A 14 -6.73 -12.69 40.88
N ARG A 15 -5.81 -13.45 41.47
CA ARG A 15 -4.64 -13.98 40.74
C ARG A 15 -5.03 -14.94 39.60
N ARG A 16 -5.96 -15.86 39.84
CA ARG A 16 -6.43 -16.82 38.82
C ARG A 16 -7.27 -16.13 37.74
N SER A 17 -8.10 -15.19 38.15
CA SER A 17 -8.95 -14.41 37.24
C SER A 17 -8.12 -13.51 36.32
N LEU A 18 -7.10 -12.83 36.87
CA LEU A 18 -6.20 -11.96 36.11
C LEU A 18 -5.42 -12.71 35.03
N ILE A 19 -4.90 -13.90 35.32
CA ILE A 19 -4.17 -14.71 34.32
C ILE A 19 -5.08 -15.04 33.13
N THR A 20 -6.33 -15.43 33.41
CA THR A 20 -7.28 -15.81 32.35
C THR A 20 -7.68 -14.58 31.52
N ILE A 21 -7.99 -13.46 32.19
CA ILE A 21 -8.35 -12.20 31.51
C ILE A 21 -7.18 -11.70 30.66
N ALA A 22 -5.95 -11.73 31.19
CA ALA A 22 -4.76 -11.31 30.46
C ALA A 22 -4.52 -12.18 29.21
N ALA A 23 -4.66 -13.51 29.33
CA ALA A 23 -4.52 -14.41 28.18
C ALA A 23 -5.52 -14.08 27.06
N VAL A 24 -6.80 -13.86 27.41
CA VAL A 24 -7.83 -13.48 26.45
C VAL A 24 -7.55 -12.09 25.87
N ALA A 25 -7.19 -11.12 26.71
CA ALA A 25 -6.92 -9.75 26.29
C ALA A 25 -5.74 -9.68 25.31
N ILE A 26 -4.64 -10.40 25.60
CA ILE A 26 -3.48 -10.49 24.70
C ILE A 26 -3.89 -11.15 23.39
N GLY A 27 -4.61 -12.28 23.41
CA GLY A 27 -5.05 -12.96 22.19
C GLY A 27 -5.90 -12.05 21.29
N VAL A 28 -6.89 -11.36 21.86
CA VAL A 28 -7.73 -10.42 21.12
C VAL A 28 -6.92 -9.23 20.62
N ALA A 29 -6.05 -8.65 21.45
CA ALA A 29 -5.21 -7.52 21.05
C ALA A 29 -4.28 -7.88 19.89
N THR A 30 -3.65 -9.06 19.91
CA THR A 30 -2.79 -9.54 18.83
C THR A 30 -3.57 -9.76 17.53
N LEU A 31 -4.77 -10.35 17.61
CA LEU A 31 -5.61 -10.56 16.42
C LEU A 31 -6.05 -9.22 15.80
N THR A 32 -6.53 -8.29 16.62
CA THR A 32 -6.92 -6.95 16.16
C THR A 32 -5.74 -6.18 15.59
N PHE A 33 -4.58 -6.24 16.24
CA PHE A 33 -3.35 -5.62 15.75
C PHE A 33 -2.94 -6.17 14.39
N LEU A 34 -2.91 -7.50 14.24
CA LEU A 34 -2.51 -8.14 13.00
C LEU A 34 -3.46 -7.77 11.85
N TRP A 35 -4.76 -7.69 12.13
CA TRP A 35 -5.75 -7.25 11.16
C TRP A 35 -5.52 -5.81 10.71
N ALA A 36 -5.36 -4.88 11.65
CA ALA A 36 -5.08 -3.48 11.33
C ALA A 36 -3.74 -3.30 10.61
N PHE A 37 -2.73 -4.11 10.98
CA PHE A 37 -1.43 -4.09 10.34
C PHE A 37 -1.49 -4.56 8.89
N ILE A 38 -2.22 -5.66 8.62
CA ILE A 38 -2.44 -6.16 7.25
C ILE A 38 -3.23 -5.14 6.43
N ASP A 39 -4.26 -4.53 7.01
CA ASP A 39 -5.05 -3.50 6.33
C ASP A 39 -4.19 -2.29 5.96
N GLY A 40 -3.33 -1.84 6.89
CA GLY A 40 -2.34 -0.79 6.64
C GLY A 40 -1.35 -1.15 5.53
N ILE A 41 -0.87 -2.40 5.49
CA ILE A 41 -0.02 -2.89 4.39
C ILE A 41 -0.77 -2.84 3.06
N ASN A 42 -2.03 -3.27 3.01
CA ASN A 42 -2.82 -3.24 1.78
C ASN A 42 -3.05 -1.81 1.29
N ALA A 43 -3.43 -0.90 2.19
CA ALA A 43 -3.60 0.51 1.86
C ALA A 43 -2.28 1.13 1.35
N GLN A 44 -1.16 0.83 2.01
CA GLN A 44 0.16 1.30 1.58
C GLN A 44 0.59 0.68 0.25
N MET A 45 0.26 -0.59 0.00
CA MET A 45 0.55 -1.25 -1.26
C MET A 45 -0.23 -0.61 -2.41
N VAL A 46 -1.49 -0.26 -2.19
CA VAL A 46 -2.30 0.48 -3.17
C VAL A 46 -1.71 1.86 -3.42
N ASP A 47 -1.44 2.65 -2.37
CA ASP A 47 -0.86 3.99 -2.51
C ASP A 47 0.51 3.95 -3.20
N ASN A 48 1.38 3.00 -2.83
CA ASN A 48 2.67 2.80 -3.50
C ASN A 48 2.49 2.38 -4.96
N SER A 49 1.53 1.50 -5.27
CA SER A 49 1.28 1.07 -6.66
C SER A 49 0.81 2.24 -7.52
N THR A 50 -0.12 3.05 -7.01
CA THR A 50 -0.63 4.23 -7.72
C THR A 50 0.44 5.32 -7.85
N ARG A 51 1.19 5.61 -6.78
CA ARG A 51 2.20 6.68 -6.77
C ARG A 51 3.49 6.34 -7.49
N TYR A 52 4.00 5.12 -7.35
CA TYR A 52 5.32 4.74 -7.90
C TYR A 52 5.24 4.11 -9.28
N PHE A 53 4.27 3.22 -9.51
CA PHE A 53 4.32 2.36 -10.70
C PHE A 53 3.66 2.96 -11.92
N THR A 54 2.51 3.65 -11.81
CA THR A 54 1.72 3.94 -13.02
C THR A 54 1.22 5.38 -13.14
N GLY A 55 1.00 6.12 -12.05
CA GLY A 55 -0.10 7.10 -12.16
C GLY A 55 -1.37 6.39 -12.66
N ASP A 56 -2.46 7.07 -12.97
CA ASP A 56 -3.69 6.34 -13.27
C ASP A 56 -3.66 5.57 -14.61
N ALA A 57 -2.75 5.93 -15.54
CA ALA A 57 -2.52 5.21 -16.80
C ALA A 57 -1.15 5.54 -17.43
N HIS A 58 -0.52 4.56 -18.06
CA HIS A 58 0.69 4.74 -18.88
C HIS A 58 0.42 4.43 -20.36
N LEU A 59 0.97 5.26 -21.24
CA LEU A 59 0.98 5.04 -22.68
C LEU A 59 2.41 4.76 -23.10
N HIS A 60 2.63 3.59 -23.70
CA HIS A 60 3.94 3.16 -24.19
C HIS A 60 3.89 2.88 -25.69
N ALA A 61 5.05 2.97 -26.34
CA ALA A 61 5.20 2.48 -27.71
C ALA A 61 4.95 0.97 -27.77
N ARG A 62 4.44 0.49 -28.90
CA ARG A 62 4.11 -0.93 -29.09
C ARG A 62 5.35 -1.81 -28.91
N GLY A 63 5.25 -2.81 -28.05
CA GLY A 63 6.36 -3.74 -27.75
C GLY A 63 7.34 -3.28 -26.68
N TYR A 64 7.17 -2.08 -26.09
CA TYR A 64 8.00 -1.63 -24.96
C TYR A 64 7.79 -2.48 -23.70
N GLN A 65 6.56 -2.98 -23.47
CA GLN A 65 6.27 -3.85 -22.30
C GLN A 65 6.93 -5.22 -22.39
N ASP A 66 7.13 -5.75 -23.60
CA ASP A 66 7.75 -7.07 -23.82
C ASP A 66 9.27 -7.01 -23.77
N ASP A 67 9.87 -5.90 -24.22
CA ASP A 67 11.31 -5.69 -24.27
C ASP A 67 11.64 -4.19 -24.08
N PRO A 68 11.80 -3.75 -22.82
CA PRO A 68 12.05 -2.35 -22.45
C PRO A 68 13.50 -1.96 -22.75
N GLY A 69 13.81 -1.82 -24.04
CA GLY A 69 15.06 -1.29 -24.57
C GLY A 69 14.95 0.21 -24.92
N PRO A 70 16.07 0.97 -24.88
CA PRO A 70 16.10 2.37 -25.30
C PRO A 70 15.69 2.57 -26.77
N GLU A 71 15.77 1.53 -27.60
CA GLU A 71 15.26 1.52 -28.98
C GLU A 71 13.72 1.53 -29.11
N ARG A 72 12.96 1.24 -28.04
CA ARG A 72 11.47 1.21 -28.06
C ARG A 72 10.83 2.38 -27.31
N VAL A 73 11.55 3.48 -27.16
CA VAL A 73 11.02 4.71 -26.56
C VAL A 73 10.01 5.35 -27.52
N MET A 74 8.99 5.98 -26.96
CA MET A 74 8.06 6.81 -27.73
C MET A 74 8.78 8.08 -28.19
N GLU A 75 9.07 8.18 -29.49
CA GLU A 75 9.86 9.28 -30.06
C GLU A 75 9.18 10.65 -29.92
N ASP A 76 7.84 10.71 -30.05
CA ASP A 76 7.07 11.95 -29.89
C ASP A 76 5.83 11.73 -29.02
N ALA A 77 5.92 12.16 -27.75
CA ALA A 77 4.83 12.10 -26.80
C ALA A 77 3.90 13.34 -26.86
N GLY A 78 4.28 14.40 -27.58
CA GLY A 78 3.56 15.69 -27.60
C GLY A 78 2.11 15.56 -28.06
N PRO A 79 1.84 15.01 -29.26
CA PRO A 79 0.48 14.86 -29.78
C PRO A 79 -0.42 14.00 -28.89
N VAL A 80 0.16 12.99 -28.23
CA VAL A 80 -0.58 12.08 -27.34
C VAL A 80 -0.89 12.73 -26.00
N LEU A 81 0.04 13.54 -25.46
CA LEU A 81 -0.20 14.36 -24.28
C LEU A 81 -1.30 15.39 -24.52
N ASP A 82 -1.33 16.02 -25.69
CA ASP A 82 -2.35 17.01 -26.04
C ASP A 82 -3.74 16.37 -26.13
N VAL A 83 -3.86 15.19 -26.75
CA VAL A 83 -5.13 14.44 -26.79
C VAL A 83 -5.55 13.98 -25.39
N ALA A 84 -4.62 13.49 -24.57
CA ALA A 84 -4.92 13.05 -23.21
C ALA A 84 -5.43 14.19 -22.33
N ARG A 85 -4.89 15.41 -22.49
CA ARG A 85 -5.30 16.61 -21.73
C ARG A 85 -6.68 17.15 -22.12
N LEU A 86 -7.24 16.73 -23.25
CA LEU A 86 -8.59 17.13 -23.66
C LEU A 86 -9.69 16.39 -22.89
N ASP A 87 -9.37 15.25 -22.26
CA ASP A 87 -10.34 14.49 -21.48
C ASP A 87 -10.52 15.11 -20.09
N PRO A 88 -11.75 15.51 -19.69
CA PRO A 88 -12.01 16.09 -18.38
C PRO A 88 -11.74 15.16 -17.19
N ALA A 89 -11.60 13.84 -17.42
CA ALA A 89 -11.18 12.89 -16.38
C ALA A 89 -9.67 12.92 -16.11
N VAL A 90 -8.87 13.54 -16.98
CA VAL A 90 -7.40 13.60 -16.84
C VAL A 90 -6.99 14.83 -16.05
N VAL A 91 -6.56 14.61 -14.80
CA VAL A 91 -6.12 15.70 -13.90
C VAL A 91 -4.76 16.26 -14.33
N ALA A 92 -3.84 15.41 -14.77
CA ALA A 92 -2.51 15.81 -15.22
C ALA A 92 -1.91 14.76 -16.17
N ALA A 93 -1.14 15.20 -17.16
CA ALA A 93 -0.39 14.33 -18.05
C ALA A 93 1.03 14.86 -18.25
N THR A 94 2.03 14.00 -18.05
CA THR A 94 3.46 14.32 -18.14
C THR A 94 4.20 13.26 -18.94
N PRO A 95 5.19 13.64 -19.77
CA PRO A 95 6.14 12.68 -20.31
C PRO A 95 7.04 12.16 -19.19
N ARG A 96 7.37 10.86 -19.22
CA ARG A 96 8.31 10.20 -18.30
C ARG A 96 9.26 9.31 -19.09
N LEU A 97 10.54 9.37 -18.76
CA LEU A 97 11.58 8.50 -19.31
C LEU A 97 12.19 7.70 -18.16
N GLU A 98 12.24 6.39 -18.32
CA GLU A 98 12.78 5.47 -17.32
C GLU A 98 13.88 4.63 -17.95
N GLY A 99 15.02 4.55 -17.28
CA GLY A 99 16.20 3.82 -17.76
C GLY A 99 17.21 3.64 -16.64
N THR A 100 18.06 2.62 -16.77
CA THR A 100 19.13 2.37 -15.82
C THR A 100 20.33 3.25 -16.18
N ALA A 101 20.85 3.99 -15.20
CA ALA A 101 22.08 4.78 -15.33
C ALA A 101 23.05 4.41 -14.21
N LEU A 102 24.35 4.37 -14.54
CA LEU A 102 25.43 4.24 -13.57
C LEU A 102 26.15 5.59 -13.47
N ALA A 103 26.23 6.14 -12.26
CA ALA A 103 27.05 7.31 -11.97
C ALA A 103 28.37 6.85 -11.34
N SER A 104 29.49 7.28 -11.92
CA SER A 104 30.83 7.08 -11.36
C SER A 104 31.48 8.44 -11.18
N SER A 105 31.96 8.72 -9.98
CA SER A 105 32.90 9.82 -9.75
C SER A 105 34.29 9.22 -9.91
N GLY A 106 35.05 9.70 -10.89
CA GLY A 106 36.47 9.37 -10.98
C GLY A 106 37.20 9.89 -9.74
N GLU A 107 38.16 9.11 -9.26
CA GLU A 107 39.29 9.66 -8.49
C GLU A 107 40.25 10.37 -9.45
#